data_AF-Q2IN37-F1
#
_entry.id   AF-Q2IN37-F1
#
_cell.length_a   1.000
_cell.length_b   1.000
_cell.length_c   1.000
_cell.angle_alpha   90.00
_cell.angle_beta   90.00
_cell.angle_gamma   90.00
#
_symmetry.space_group_name_H-M   'P 1'
#
loop_
_entity.id
_entity.type
_entity.pdbx_description
1 polymer ?
#
loop_
_entity_poly.entity_id
_entity_poly.type
_entity_poly.pdbx_seq_one_letter_code
_entity_poly.pdbx_strand_id
1 'polypeptide(L)'
;MPTPAAEIVTRYAAGAATHPSGKPLAPDAAAAWAALGRPDAGRLGAARVRDSARREWLLEAHRELARGRFVVLRPAHGDNEPFRASADGYRPEAYLPITEQEWLLLALLAAGHDGDAGRDDPELAGAVFPLVDRMVRDAQHRQLMGEASDEDDDDEEAP
;
A
#
# COMPACT_ATOMS: atom_id res chain seq x y z
N MET A 1 -19.76 14.60 -2.50
CA MET A 1 -20.05 13.19 -2.15
C MET A 1 -18.76 12.55 -1.69
N PRO A 2 -18.76 11.72 -0.64
CA PRO A 2 -17.55 10.99 -0.22
C PRO A 2 -17.05 10.10 -1.35
N THR A 3 -15.73 9.88 -1.42
CA THR A 3 -15.15 8.93 -2.38
C THR A 3 -15.48 7.49 -1.96
N PRO A 4 -15.54 6.52 -2.88
CA PRO A 4 -15.74 5.11 -2.53
C PRO A 4 -14.76 4.61 -1.46
N ALA A 5 -13.51 5.08 -1.51
CA ALA A 5 -12.47 4.86 -0.51
C ALA A 5 -12.89 5.32 0.91
N ALA A 6 -13.44 6.54 1.02
CA ALA A 6 -13.89 7.10 2.29
C ALA A 6 -15.07 6.35 2.88
N GLU A 7 -15.99 5.88 2.05
CA GLU A 7 -17.14 5.10 2.50
C GLU A 7 -16.73 3.72 3.05
N ILE A 8 -15.78 3.06 2.39
CA ILE A 8 -15.23 1.76 2.86
C ILE A 8 -14.58 1.94 4.24
N VAL A 9 -13.69 2.92 4.39
CA VAL A 9 -13.02 3.22 5.67
C VAL A 9 -14.05 3.51 6.75
N THR A 10 -15.08 4.30 6.45
CA THR A 10 -16.15 4.63 7.41
C THR A 10 -16.91 3.39 7.87
N ARG A 11 -17.22 2.44 6.98
CA ARG A 11 -17.92 1.20 7.34
C ARG A 11 -17.06 0.30 8.23
N TYR A 12 -15.78 0.16 7.90
CA TYR A 12 -14.82 -0.58 8.73
C TYR A 12 -14.67 0.07 10.11
N ALA A 13 -14.60 1.40 10.18
CA ALA A 13 -14.53 2.14 11.44
C ALA A 13 -15.80 2.00 12.30
N ALA A 14 -16.96 1.95 11.67
CA ALA A 14 -18.24 1.76 12.35
C ALA A 14 -18.45 0.33 12.86
N GLY A 15 -17.57 -0.62 12.48
CA GLY A 15 -17.77 -2.04 12.78
C GLY A 15 -19.07 -2.60 12.18
N ALA A 16 -19.49 -2.05 11.03
CA ALA A 16 -20.68 -2.53 10.35
C ALA A 16 -20.53 -4.03 10.06
N ALA A 17 -21.62 -4.80 10.16
CA ALA A 17 -21.55 -6.23 9.89
C ALA A 17 -21.60 -6.55 8.38
N THR A 18 -21.91 -5.58 7.52
CA THR A 18 -22.22 -5.82 6.10
C THR A 18 -21.76 -4.69 5.15
N HIS A 19 -21.42 -5.07 3.92
CA HIS A 19 -21.24 -4.19 2.77
C HIS A 19 -22.60 -3.68 2.23
N PRO A 20 -22.65 -2.61 1.40
CA PRO A 20 -23.89 -2.14 0.77
C PRO A 20 -24.59 -3.18 -0.10
N SER A 21 -23.83 -4.16 -0.60
CA SER A 21 -24.35 -5.31 -1.36
C SER A 21 -25.08 -6.34 -0.48
N GLY A 22 -25.12 -6.15 0.84
CA GLY A 22 -25.70 -7.08 1.80
C GLY A 22 -24.79 -8.25 2.20
N LYS A 23 -23.61 -8.37 1.59
CA LYS A 23 -22.60 -9.36 2.00
C LYS A 23 -22.02 -9.02 3.37
N PRO A 24 -21.75 -10.01 4.24
CA PRO A 24 -21.07 -9.74 5.49
C PRO A 24 -19.68 -9.15 5.21
N LEU A 25 -19.26 -8.19 6.03
CA LEU A 25 -17.85 -7.83 6.09
C LEU A 25 -17.06 -9.07 6.51
N ALA A 26 -15.81 -9.18 6.07
CA ALA A 26 -14.98 -10.34 6.43
C ALA A 26 -14.95 -10.52 7.98
N PRO A 27 -14.99 -11.77 8.47
CA PRO A 27 -15.36 -12.10 9.86
C PRO A 27 -14.46 -11.48 10.94
N ASP A 28 -13.31 -10.99 10.56
CA ASP A 28 -12.28 -10.35 11.38
C ASP A 28 -12.18 -8.81 11.17
N ALA A 29 -13.12 -8.17 10.47
CA ALA A 29 -13.05 -6.74 10.11
C ALA A 29 -12.87 -5.81 11.32
N ALA A 30 -13.55 -6.09 12.43
CA ALA A 30 -13.40 -5.32 13.67
C ALA A 30 -12.02 -5.51 14.31
N ALA A 31 -11.47 -6.74 14.25
CA ALA A 31 -10.13 -7.03 14.74
C ALA A 31 -9.05 -6.38 13.87
N ALA A 32 -9.24 -6.40 12.55
CA ALA A 32 -8.40 -5.69 11.59
C ALA A 32 -8.38 -4.18 11.89
N TRP A 33 -9.55 -3.54 12.00
CA TRP A 33 -9.64 -2.11 12.35
C TRP A 33 -8.97 -1.79 13.70
N ALA A 34 -9.22 -2.61 14.72
CA ALA A 34 -8.59 -2.45 16.03
C ALA A 34 -7.06 -2.60 15.98
N ALA A 35 -6.53 -3.48 15.12
CA ALA A 35 -5.09 -3.64 14.92
C ALA A 35 -4.46 -2.38 14.30
N LEU A 36 -5.13 -1.75 13.33
CA LEU A 36 -4.67 -0.51 12.71
C LEU A 36 -4.52 0.64 13.72
N GLY A 37 -5.37 0.66 14.76
CA GLY A 37 -5.37 1.67 15.80
C GLY A 37 -4.19 1.59 16.79
N ARG A 38 -3.49 0.46 16.87
CA ARG A 38 -2.41 0.25 17.85
C ARG A 38 -1.15 1.04 17.45
N PRO A 39 -0.61 1.91 18.32
CA PRO A 39 0.69 2.52 18.07
C PRO A 39 1.77 1.44 18.11
N ASP A 40 2.79 1.59 17.26
CA ASP A 40 3.95 0.68 17.19
C ASP A 40 3.58 -0.80 16.96
N ALA A 41 2.53 -1.05 16.17
CA ALA A 41 2.10 -2.41 15.85
C ALA A 41 3.13 -3.19 15.02
N GLY A 42 4.16 -2.52 14.48
CA GLY A 42 5.13 -3.13 13.58
C GLY A 42 4.46 -3.48 12.26
N ARG A 43 4.63 -4.72 11.80
CA ARG A 43 3.98 -5.26 10.60
C ARG A 43 2.55 -5.71 10.95
N LEU A 44 1.56 -5.15 10.27
CA LEU A 44 0.13 -5.40 10.49
C LEU A 44 -0.37 -6.65 9.75
N GLY A 45 0.35 -7.05 8.70
CA GLY A 45 0.07 -8.22 7.88
C GLY A 45 0.53 -7.99 6.45
N ALA A 46 0.17 -8.91 5.56
CA ALA A 46 0.41 -8.82 4.14
C ALA A 46 -0.72 -9.39 3.28
N ALA A 47 -0.86 -8.83 2.07
CA ALA A 47 -1.83 -9.29 1.08
C ALA A 47 -1.20 -9.32 -0.32
N ARG A 48 -1.65 -10.28 -1.15
CA ARG A 48 -1.35 -10.28 -2.58
C ARG A 48 -2.28 -9.31 -3.31
N VAL A 49 -1.69 -8.48 -4.15
CA VAL A 49 -2.40 -7.53 -5.02
C VAL A 49 -1.87 -7.62 -6.44
N ARG A 50 -2.66 -7.16 -7.41
CA ARG A 50 -2.27 -7.10 -8.82
C ARG A 50 -2.35 -5.67 -9.33
N ASP A 51 -1.43 -5.32 -10.20
CA ASP A 51 -1.51 -4.09 -10.98
C ASP A 51 -2.19 -4.32 -12.35
N SER A 52 -2.34 -3.26 -13.14
CA SER A 52 -2.96 -3.33 -14.47
C SER A 52 -2.17 -4.18 -15.48
N ALA A 53 -0.87 -4.37 -15.26
CA ALA A 53 0.00 -5.24 -16.05
C ALA A 53 -0.07 -6.71 -15.61
N ARG A 54 -0.99 -7.05 -14.70
CA ARG A 54 -1.17 -8.39 -14.11
C ARG A 54 0.04 -8.89 -13.32
N ARG A 55 0.95 -8.00 -12.92
CA ARG A 55 2.06 -8.35 -12.03
C ARG A 55 1.52 -8.51 -10.62
N GLU A 56 2.00 -9.54 -9.93
CA GLU A 56 1.62 -9.81 -8.55
C GLU A 56 2.61 -9.16 -7.58
N TRP A 57 2.06 -8.50 -6.57
CA TRP A 57 2.80 -7.80 -5.54
C TRP A 57 2.36 -8.32 -4.17
N LEU A 58 3.33 -8.51 -3.29
CA LEU A 58 3.10 -8.69 -1.86
C LEU A 58 3.12 -7.30 -1.20
N LEU A 59 1.95 -6.85 -0.77
CA LEU A 59 1.77 -5.62 -0.02
C LEU A 59 1.88 -5.91 1.47
N GLU A 60 2.82 -5.25 2.15
CA GLU A 60 3.00 -5.31 3.59
C GLU A 60 2.65 -3.94 4.19
N ALA A 61 1.77 -3.91 5.19
CA ALA A 61 1.40 -2.67 5.88
C ALA A 61 2.07 -2.59 7.25
N HIS A 62 2.57 -1.41 7.58
CA HIS A 62 3.34 -1.17 8.79
C HIS A 62 2.88 0.08 9.53
N ARG A 63 3.01 0.03 10.86
CA ARG A 63 2.87 1.18 11.77
C ARG A 63 3.96 1.12 12.84
N GLU A 64 4.95 1.98 12.73
CA GLU A 64 6.11 2.06 13.63
C GLU A 64 6.21 3.46 14.23
N LEU A 65 6.69 3.61 15.47
CA LEU A 65 6.87 4.93 16.09
C LEU A 65 7.81 5.84 15.29
N ALA A 66 8.93 5.29 14.81
CA ALA A 66 9.97 6.07 14.14
C ALA A 66 9.65 6.41 12.68
N ARG A 67 8.91 5.54 11.99
CA ARG A 67 8.61 5.66 10.55
C ARG A 67 7.17 6.05 10.24
N GLY A 68 6.32 6.08 11.27
CA GLY A 68 4.89 6.29 11.13
C GLY A 68 4.22 5.13 10.39
N ARG A 69 3.27 5.51 9.54
CA ARG A 69 2.43 4.66 8.70
C ARG A 69 3.05 4.54 7.33
N PHE A 70 3.44 3.32 6.96
CA PHE A 70 4.02 3.06 5.66
C PHE A 70 3.60 1.68 5.15
N VAL A 71 3.83 1.46 3.85
CA VAL A 71 3.67 0.17 3.19
C VAL A 71 4.94 -0.18 2.43
N VAL A 72 5.15 -1.48 2.24
CA VAL A 72 6.19 -2.03 1.36
C VAL A 72 5.49 -2.89 0.32
N LEU A 73 5.78 -2.65 -0.96
CA LEU A 73 5.32 -3.53 -2.04
C LEU A 73 6.53 -4.26 -2.59
N ARG A 74 6.49 -5.60 -2.53
CA ARG A 74 7.51 -6.49 -3.07
C ARG A 74 6.93 -7.24 -4.26
N PRO A 75 7.70 -7.49 -5.34
CA PRO A 75 7.24 -8.42 -6.36
C PRO A 75 6.98 -9.80 -5.73
N ALA A 76 5.88 -10.46 -6.08
CA ALA A 76 5.71 -11.87 -5.74
C ALA A 76 6.61 -12.75 -6.61
N HIS A 77 6.81 -12.34 -7.87
CA HIS A 77 7.58 -13.05 -8.89
C HIS A 77 8.29 -12.04 -9.82
N GLY A 78 9.42 -12.45 -10.40
CA GLY A 78 10.20 -11.66 -11.37
C GLY A 78 11.17 -10.66 -10.74
N ASP A 79 11.80 -9.85 -11.59
CA ASP A 79 12.95 -8.99 -11.25
C ASP A 79 12.57 -7.52 -10.94
N ASN A 80 11.28 -7.21 -10.75
CA ASN A 80 10.90 -5.83 -10.39
C ASN A 80 11.45 -5.48 -9.00
N GLU A 81 11.97 -4.27 -8.81
CA GLU A 81 12.44 -3.90 -7.48
C GLU A 81 11.27 -3.61 -6.51
N PRO A 82 11.44 -3.91 -5.21
CA PRO A 82 10.48 -3.50 -4.20
C PRO A 82 10.52 -1.99 -4.00
N PHE A 83 9.37 -1.40 -3.71
CA PHE A 83 9.27 0.02 -3.37
C PHE A 83 8.47 0.24 -2.09
N ARG A 84 8.56 1.44 -1.53
CA ARG A 84 7.96 1.80 -0.24
C ARG A 84 7.13 3.06 -0.40
N ALA A 85 6.08 3.19 0.40
CA ALA A 85 5.27 4.40 0.44
C ALA A 85 4.91 4.78 1.88
N SER A 86 4.86 6.08 2.18
CA SER A 86 4.61 6.60 3.52
C SER A 86 3.44 7.58 3.52
N ALA A 87 2.56 7.45 4.51
CA ALA A 87 1.48 8.40 4.78
C ALA A 87 1.91 9.57 5.68
N ASP A 88 3.04 9.44 6.37
CA ASP A 88 3.55 10.43 7.31
C ASP A 88 4.80 11.16 6.77
N GLY A 89 5.14 10.95 5.50
CA GLY A 89 6.26 11.62 4.84
C GLY A 89 7.65 11.19 5.33
N TYR A 90 7.78 9.97 5.88
CA TYR A 90 9.07 9.44 6.30
C TYR A 90 10.00 9.21 5.10
N ARG A 91 11.18 9.85 5.10
CA ARG A 91 12.19 9.76 4.03
C ARG A 91 11.59 9.91 2.62
N PRO A 92 11.08 11.11 2.26
CA PRO A 92 10.37 11.34 0.99
C PRO A 92 11.23 11.05 -0.26
N GLU A 93 12.55 11.07 -0.12
CA GLU A 93 13.52 10.66 -1.14
C GLU A 93 13.46 9.15 -1.45
N ALA A 94 13.09 8.32 -0.46
CA ALA A 94 13.06 6.85 -0.59
C ALA A 94 11.65 6.24 -0.55
N TYR A 95 10.64 7.02 -0.13
CA TYR A 95 9.26 6.58 0.01
C TYR A 95 8.36 7.39 -0.92
N LEU A 96 7.47 6.71 -1.65
CA LEU A 96 6.39 7.37 -2.37
C LEU A 96 5.40 8.00 -1.37
N PRO A 97 4.88 9.20 -1.64
CA PRO A 97 3.82 9.77 -0.81
C PRO A 97 2.50 9.05 -1.05
N ILE A 98 1.81 8.71 0.04
CA ILE A 98 0.40 8.29 0.03
C ILE A 98 -0.36 9.09 1.08
N THR A 99 -1.68 9.11 0.99
CA THR A 99 -2.51 9.74 2.04
C THR A 99 -2.76 8.76 3.19
N GLU A 100 -3.18 9.28 4.34
CA GLU A 100 -3.66 8.45 5.46
C GLU A 100 -4.79 7.51 5.04
N GLN A 101 -5.72 8.00 4.23
CA GLN A 101 -6.85 7.20 3.76
C GLN A 101 -6.40 6.06 2.83
N GLU A 102 -5.43 6.33 1.96
CA GLU A 102 -4.83 5.29 1.11
C GLU A 102 -4.12 4.25 1.97
N TRP A 103 -3.33 4.68 2.97
CA TRP A 103 -2.70 3.75 3.90
C TRP A 103 -3.72 2.90 4.65
N LEU A 104 -4.83 3.48 5.12
CA LEU A 104 -5.89 2.74 5.81
C LEU A 104 -6.50 1.64 4.92
N LEU A 105 -6.75 1.91 3.63
CA LEU A 105 -7.25 0.90 2.71
C LEU A 105 -6.26 -0.24 2.48
N LEU A 106 -4.99 0.11 2.23
CA LEU A 106 -3.92 -0.86 2.03
C LEU A 106 -3.70 -1.71 3.29
N ALA A 107 -3.73 -1.09 4.46
CA ALA A 107 -3.56 -1.75 5.74
C ALA A 107 -4.77 -2.60 6.12
N LEU A 108 -6.00 -2.18 5.81
CA LEU A 108 -7.20 -3.00 5.97
C LEU A 108 -7.16 -4.28 5.13
N LEU A 109 -6.67 -4.18 3.89
CA LEU A 109 -6.50 -5.35 3.02
C LEU A 109 -5.44 -6.32 3.56
N ALA A 110 -4.35 -5.80 4.14
CA ALA A 110 -3.25 -6.59 4.67
C ALA A 110 -3.48 -7.15 6.09
N ALA A 111 -4.26 -6.44 6.92
CA ALA A 111 -4.42 -6.74 8.34
C ALA A 111 -5.01 -8.13 8.56
N GLY A 112 -4.40 -8.89 9.48
CA GLY A 112 -4.88 -10.23 9.84
C GLY A 112 -4.54 -11.33 8.85
N HIS A 113 -3.80 -11.02 7.78
CA HIS A 113 -3.36 -11.97 6.77
C HIS A 113 -1.84 -12.07 6.72
N ASP A 114 -1.35 -13.30 6.57
CA ASP A 114 0.05 -13.60 6.33
C ASP A 114 0.17 -14.70 5.28
N GLY A 115 0.36 -14.30 4.02
CA GLY A 115 0.67 -15.22 2.93
C GLY A 115 -0.23 -15.11 1.70
N ASP A 116 -0.33 -16.21 0.97
CA ASP A 116 -0.73 -16.22 -0.44
C ASP A 116 -2.23 -16.12 -0.70
N ALA A 117 -3.07 -16.33 0.32
CA ALA A 117 -4.52 -16.35 0.14
C ALA A 117 -5.16 -14.95 0.13
N GLY A 118 -4.47 -13.91 0.63
CA GLY A 118 -5.05 -12.58 0.80
C GLY A 118 -6.34 -12.56 1.63
N ARG A 119 -6.93 -11.38 1.82
CA ARG A 119 -8.29 -11.24 2.34
C ARG A 119 -9.28 -11.41 1.19
N ASP A 120 -10.26 -12.30 1.33
CA ASP A 120 -11.39 -12.36 0.38
C ASP A 120 -12.37 -11.21 0.64
N ASP A 121 -11.94 -10.00 0.26
CA ASP A 121 -12.77 -8.80 0.27
C ASP A 121 -12.67 -8.10 -1.11
N PRO A 122 -13.60 -8.40 -2.03
CA PRO A 122 -13.56 -7.86 -3.38
C PRO A 122 -13.81 -6.35 -3.43
N GLU A 123 -14.46 -5.77 -2.41
CA GLU A 123 -14.66 -4.33 -2.35
C GLU A 123 -13.35 -3.62 -1.96
N LEU A 124 -12.65 -4.11 -0.95
CA LEU A 124 -11.31 -3.61 -0.59
C LEU A 124 -10.33 -3.84 -1.74
N ALA A 125 -10.30 -5.03 -2.34
CA ALA A 125 -9.42 -5.33 -3.47
C ALA A 125 -9.68 -4.40 -4.66
N GLY A 126 -10.96 -4.13 -4.97
CA GLY A 126 -11.36 -3.20 -6.02
C GLY A 126 -10.95 -1.74 -5.73
N ALA A 127 -11.04 -1.31 -4.47
CA ALA A 127 -10.60 0.03 -4.05
C ALA A 127 -9.07 0.18 -4.01
N VAL A 128 -8.36 -0.88 -3.65
CA VAL A 128 -6.89 -0.91 -3.57
C VAL A 128 -6.24 -1.02 -4.96
N PHE A 129 -6.85 -1.73 -5.90
CA PHE A 129 -6.33 -1.91 -7.26
C PHE A 129 -5.83 -0.60 -7.93
N PRO A 130 -6.63 0.47 -8.05
CA PRO A 130 -6.17 1.71 -8.70
C PRO A 130 -5.06 2.42 -7.90
N LEU A 131 -5.00 2.24 -6.57
CA LEU A 131 -3.95 2.81 -5.74
C LEU A 131 -2.61 2.11 -6.00
N VAL A 132 -2.62 0.78 -5.99
CA VAL A 132 -1.44 -0.04 -6.30
C VAL A 132 -0.95 0.26 -7.72
N ASP A 133 -1.87 0.31 -8.69
CA ASP A 133 -1.51 0.60 -10.08
C ASP A 133 -0.84 1.98 -10.24
N ARG A 134 -1.37 3.02 -9.59
CA ARG A 134 -0.73 4.33 -9.53
C ARG A 134 0.66 4.25 -8.89
N MET A 135 0.77 3.62 -7.73
CA MET A 135 2.03 3.54 -6.99
C MET A 135 3.13 2.79 -7.76
N VAL A 136 2.78 1.71 -8.48
CA VAL A 136 3.73 0.98 -9.32
C VAL A 136 4.23 1.86 -10.47
N ARG A 137 3.33 2.61 -11.13
CA ARG A 137 3.71 3.55 -12.20
C ARG A 137 4.62 4.66 -11.68
N ASP A 138 4.30 5.23 -10.52
CA ASP A 138 5.10 6.28 -9.89
C ASP A 138 6.48 5.75 -9.47
N ALA A 139 6.56 4.53 -8.94
CA ALA A 139 7.82 3.88 -8.60
C ALA A 139 8.70 3.67 -9.85
N GLN A 140 8.12 3.14 -10.92
CA GLN A 140 8.83 2.90 -12.19
C GLN A 140 9.29 4.19 -12.83
N HIS A 141 8.46 5.24 -12.79
CA HIS A 141 8.87 6.55 -13.28
C HIS A 141 10.02 7.14 -12.46
N ARG A 142 10.01 7.00 -11.12
CA ARG A 142 11.13 7.44 -10.28
C ARG A 142 12.42 6.66 -10.55
N GLN A 143 12.35 5.36 -10.82
CA GLN A 143 13.52 4.57 -11.20
C GLN A 143 14.13 5.07 -12.50
N LEU A 144 13.29 5.25 -13.54
CA LEU A 144 13.75 5.76 -14.84
C LEU A 144 14.35 7.17 -14.74
N MET A 145 13.80 8.03 -13.88
CA MET A 145 14.33 9.40 -13.70
C MET A 145 15.53 9.45 -12.75
N GLY A 146 15.63 8.53 -11.81
CA GLY A 146 16.78 8.36 -10.91
C GLY A 146 18.01 7.80 -11.64
N GLU A 147 17.80 6.86 -12.58
CA GLU A 147 18.85 6.35 -13.48
C GLU A 147 19.36 7.43 -14.46
N ALA A 148 18.52 8.42 -14.81
CA ALA A 148 18.91 9.53 -15.68
C ALA A 148 19.70 10.66 -14.95
N SER A 149 19.92 10.54 -13.64
CA SER A 149 20.62 11.55 -12.84
C SER A 149 22.07 11.17 -12.46
N ASP A 150 22.54 10.00 -12.91
CA ASP A 150 23.92 9.51 -12.73
C ASP A 150 24.73 9.53 -14.05
N GLU A 151 24.51 10.55 -14.90
CA GLU A 151 25.40 10.87 -16.03
C GLU A 151 25.89 12.32 -15.87
N ASP A 152 26.71 12.57 -14.85
CA ASP A 152 27.61 13.73 -14.82
C ASP A 152 29.03 13.28 -15.14
N ASP A 153 29.59 13.93 -16.15
CA ASP A 153 30.95 14.46 -16.20
C ASP A 153 32.16 13.50 -16.11
N ASP A 154 32.64 13.10 -17.28
CA ASP A 154 34.07 12.92 -17.64
C ASP A 154 34.14 13.21 -19.17
N ASP A 155 34.89 14.13 -19.76
CA ASP A 155 36.13 14.80 -19.42
C ASP A 155 36.16 16.18 -20.12
N GLU A 156 36.25 17.27 -19.36
CA GLU A 156 36.79 18.53 -19.85
C GLU A 156 38.23 18.67 -19.33
N GLU A 157 39.14 17.85 -19.84
CA GLU A 157 40.59 18.09 -19.71
C GLU A 157 41.10 18.72 -21.02
N ALA A 158 41.06 20.05 -21.08
CA ALA A 158 42.03 20.84 -21.84
C ALA A 158 43.14 21.27 -20.86
N PRO A 159 44.42 21.21 -21.23
CA PRO A 159 44.94 21.91 -22.42
C PRO A 159 45.81 21.08 -23.39
#